data_AF-A0A1Y1N0Q5-F1
#
_entry.id   AF-A0A1Y1N0Q5-F1
#
_cell.length_a   1.000
_cell.length_b   1.000
_cell.length_c   1.000
_cell.angle_alpha   90.00
_cell.angle_beta   90.00
_cell.angle_gamma   90.00
#
_symmetry.space_group_name_H-M   'P 1'
#
loop_
_entity.id
_entity.type
_entity.pdbx_description
1 polymer ?
#
loop_
_entity_poly.entity_id
_entity_poly.type
_entity_poly.pdbx_seq_one_letter_code
_entity_poly.pdbx_strand_id
1 'polypeptide(L)'
;MGHLDLDAQLQTALDAKCYKVVECIYEKQGKFANILECYLNDKVRHVEVFSYIRKYISDEERCIRQQFMANFKTLVDVDSKRTADVVIENYSKLAEQLCCILETDSELLYKFLSQIIYTDVKLSPKTTEEYLRLLCMKNPSAVYSYVKLNLCRVEEALKITQKYQMHSSVAWLLEQSGDFEQALNLLLRHNMIDSALEVCIRGSEHLDAKETQKLWLELLKHPTVVENISMRELLHSAAPHVPPAQLLELVTDANLGDIKVLVEGMLSDCEHDIQLLNSTFKILSCDLHHGLAKFLCYHGKGISVQTLNCNLCQKTLSNRLDNKEEKIAVWGCGHSFHTACIALLDDGRCPNCKTSATHSSNQKPPRRIRYESKSDSIRLRPDLEGHF
;
A
#
# COMPACT_ATOMS: atom_id res chain seq x y z
N MET A 1 39.83 16.03 -55.28
CA MET A 1 39.17 17.34 -55.45
C MET A 1 37.88 17.29 -54.64
N GLY A 2 37.63 18.08 -53.60
CA GLY A 2 38.39 19.18 -53.03
C GLY A 2 38.49 19.07 -51.51
N HIS A 3 39.63 19.52 -50.99
CA HIS A 3 39.76 19.98 -49.62
C HIS A 3 38.80 21.16 -49.44
N LEU A 4 37.53 20.88 -49.19
CA LEU A 4 36.65 21.86 -48.57
C LEU A 4 37.19 21.99 -47.16
N ASP A 5 37.71 23.18 -46.85
CA ASP A 5 38.22 23.53 -45.55
C ASP A 5 37.10 23.34 -44.53
N LEU A 6 37.08 22.16 -43.90
CA LEU A 6 35.97 21.72 -43.05
C LEU A 6 35.80 22.71 -41.89
N ASP A 7 36.87 23.38 -41.48
CA ASP A 7 36.86 24.40 -40.43
C ASP A 7 36.21 25.72 -40.91
N ALA A 8 36.42 26.12 -42.18
CA ALA A 8 35.72 27.28 -42.76
C ALA A 8 34.22 27.01 -42.93
N GLN A 9 33.85 25.78 -43.33
CA GLN A 9 32.44 25.36 -43.39
C GLN A 9 31.80 25.31 -42.00
N LEU A 10 32.57 24.95 -40.98
CA LEU A 10 32.12 24.91 -39.59
C LEU A 10 31.84 26.32 -39.06
N GLN A 11 32.75 27.29 -39.29
CA GLN A 11 32.53 28.69 -38.93
C GLN A 11 31.32 29.29 -39.65
N THR A 12 31.20 29.07 -40.95
CA THR A 12 30.06 29.56 -41.73
C THR A 12 28.73 28.95 -41.25
N ALA A 13 28.74 27.66 -40.86
CA ALA A 13 27.56 26.97 -40.34
C ALA A 13 27.18 27.38 -38.91
N LEU A 14 28.17 27.73 -38.06
CA LEU A 14 27.95 28.32 -36.74
C LEU A 14 27.36 29.74 -36.87
N ASP A 15 27.89 30.56 -37.78
CA ASP A 15 27.39 31.90 -38.07
C ASP A 15 25.96 31.88 -38.63
N ALA A 16 25.65 30.89 -39.47
CA ALA A 16 24.32 30.65 -40.01
C ALA A 16 23.35 29.93 -39.05
N LYS A 17 23.81 29.51 -37.86
CA LYS A 17 23.04 28.72 -36.87
C LYS A 17 22.44 27.42 -37.43
N CYS A 18 23.10 26.81 -38.41
CA CYS A 18 22.66 25.57 -39.06
C CYS A 18 23.20 24.33 -38.35
N TYR A 19 22.67 24.03 -37.16
CA TYR A 19 23.25 23.03 -36.24
C TYR A 19 23.23 21.57 -36.74
N LYS A 20 22.38 21.20 -37.71
CA LYS A 20 22.40 19.86 -38.36
C LYS A 20 23.64 19.64 -39.23
N VAL A 21 24.08 20.69 -39.91
CA VAL A 21 25.28 20.64 -40.76
C VAL A 21 26.52 20.62 -39.88
N VAL A 22 26.51 21.40 -38.80
CA VAL A 22 27.57 21.42 -37.79
C VAL A 22 27.76 20.03 -37.15
N GLU A 23 26.67 19.33 -36.84
CA GLU A 23 26.71 17.94 -36.36
C GLU A 23 27.40 16.99 -37.35
N CYS A 24 26.96 16.95 -38.61
CA CYS A 24 27.58 16.10 -39.62
C CYS A 24 29.06 16.44 -39.86
N ILE A 25 29.45 17.70 -39.69
CA ILE A 25 30.85 18.11 -39.78
C ILE A 25 31.62 17.63 -38.54
N TYR A 26 31.08 17.76 -37.33
CA TYR A 26 31.71 17.26 -36.11
C TYR A 26 31.83 15.74 -36.08
N GLU A 27 30.84 15.00 -36.57
CA GLU A 27 30.91 13.54 -36.73
C GLU A 27 32.01 13.13 -37.72
N LYS A 28 32.18 13.87 -38.82
CA LYS A 28 33.25 13.63 -39.80
C LYS A 28 34.64 14.03 -39.28
N GLN A 29 34.72 15.01 -38.40
CA GLN A 29 35.98 15.46 -37.78
C GLN A 29 36.38 14.64 -36.55
N GLY A 30 35.50 13.77 -36.04
CA GLY A 30 35.74 13.02 -34.78
C GLY A 30 35.76 13.91 -33.52
N LYS A 31 35.35 15.18 -33.63
CA LYS A 31 35.28 16.13 -32.51
C LYS A 31 33.93 16.01 -31.82
N PHE A 32 33.74 14.92 -31.09
CA PHE A 32 32.46 14.63 -30.44
C PHE A 32 32.11 15.60 -29.29
N ALA A 33 33.11 16.25 -28.69
CA ALA A 33 32.98 17.16 -27.54
C ALA A 33 31.99 18.34 -27.72
N ASN A 34 31.76 18.79 -28.95
CA ASN A 34 30.91 19.95 -29.23
C ASN A 34 29.51 19.56 -29.77
N ILE A 35 29.26 18.27 -29.98
CA ILE A 35 28.00 17.80 -30.58
C ILE A 35 26.82 18.08 -29.64
N LEU A 36 26.98 17.80 -28.34
CA LEU A 36 25.95 18.05 -27.34
C LEU A 36 25.58 19.54 -27.23
N GLU A 37 26.55 20.45 -27.36
CA GLU A 37 26.29 21.90 -27.37
C GLU A 37 25.49 22.34 -28.61
N CYS A 38 25.71 21.71 -29.77
CA CYS A 38 24.96 21.99 -30.98
C CYS A 38 23.48 21.58 -30.85
N TYR A 39 23.23 20.52 -30.10
CA TYR A 39 21.90 20.02 -29.77
C TYR A 39 21.18 20.93 -28.75
N LEU A 40 21.91 21.47 -27.78
CA LEU A 40 21.39 22.37 -26.76
C LEU A 40 21.13 23.80 -27.26
N ASN A 41 21.83 24.23 -28.32
CA ASN A 41 21.59 25.54 -28.93
C ASN A 41 20.40 25.56 -29.91
N ASP A 42 19.88 24.38 -30.26
CA ASP A 42 18.76 24.22 -31.19
C ASP A 42 17.44 23.95 -30.45
N LYS A 43 16.67 25.02 -30.21
CA LYS A 43 15.38 24.99 -29.47
C LYS A 43 14.37 23.98 -30.00
N VAL A 44 14.43 23.59 -31.28
CA VAL A 44 13.50 22.62 -31.88
C VAL A 44 13.93 21.18 -31.59
N ARG A 45 15.23 20.94 -31.41
CA ARG A 45 15.82 19.60 -31.22
C ARG A 45 16.13 19.25 -29.77
N HIS A 46 15.73 20.09 -28.81
CA HIS A 46 15.91 19.86 -27.37
C HIS A 46 15.44 18.47 -26.88
N VAL A 47 14.43 17.87 -27.52
CA VAL A 47 13.96 16.52 -27.20
C VAL A 47 14.90 15.43 -27.72
N GLU A 48 15.50 15.63 -28.89
CA GLU A 48 16.39 14.67 -29.56
C GLU A 48 17.73 14.52 -28.82
N VAL A 49 18.12 15.51 -28.02
CA VAL A 49 19.34 15.48 -27.20
C VAL A 49 19.35 14.29 -26.24
N PHE A 50 18.20 14.01 -25.60
CA PHE A 50 18.08 12.89 -24.67
C PHE A 50 18.14 11.54 -25.40
N SER A 51 17.59 11.47 -26.61
CA SER A 51 17.71 10.28 -27.47
C SER A 51 19.15 10.03 -27.89
N TYR A 52 19.90 11.10 -28.21
CA TYR A 52 21.33 11.02 -28.50
C TYR A 52 22.12 10.50 -27.30
N ILE A 53 21.89 11.09 -26.11
CA ILE A 53 22.57 10.68 -24.87
C ILE A 53 22.29 9.19 -24.58
N ARG A 54 21.03 8.76 -24.64
CA ARG A 54 20.65 7.35 -24.39
C ARG A 54 21.29 6.38 -25.39
N LYS A 55 21.41 6.78 -26.66
CA LYS A 55 21.95 5.91 -27.72
C LYS A 55 23.46 5.69 -27.60
N TYR A 56 24.19 6.73 -27.21
CA TYR A 56 25.66 6.70 -27.23
C TYR A 56 26.29 6.61 -25.83
N ILE A 57 25.49 6.34 -24.79
CA ILE A 57 25.97 6.31 -23.40
C ILE A 57 27.08 5.29 -23.15
N SER A 58 27.09 4.20 -23.93
CA SER A 58 28.11 3.13 -23.87
C SER A 58 29.36 3.42 -24.71
N ASP A 59 29.38 4.52 -25.47
CA ASP A 59 30.46 4.84 -26.41
C ASP A 59 31.51 5.72 -25.71
N GLU A 60 32.63 5.10 -25.29
CA GLU A 60 33.70 5.76 -24.55
C GLU A 60 34.43 6.84 -25.36
N GLU A 61 34.50 6.70 -26.70
CA GLU A 61 35.18 7.65 -27.59
C GLU A 61 34.50 9.02 -27.61
N ARG A 62 33.20 9.06 -27.35
CA ARG A 62 32.41 10.30 -27.41
C ARG A 62 32.46 11.12 -26.13
N CYS A 63 33.04 10.58 -25.03
CA CYS A 63 33.18 11.27 -23.75
C CYS A 63 31.88 11.90 -23.21
N ILE A 64 30.72 11.28 -23.49
CA ILE A 64 29.38 11.83 -23.19
C ILE A 64 29.21 12.18 -21.72
N ARG A 65 29.81 11.40 -20.82
CA ARG A 65 29.80 11.69 -19.39
C ARG A 65 30.35 13.09 -19.07
N GLN A 66 31.45 13.51 -19.70
CA GLN A 66 32.04 14.83 -19.46
C GLN A 66 31.17 15.93 -20.05
N GLN A 67 30.64 15.72 -21.26
CA GLN A 67 29.74 16.67 -21.92
C GLN A 67 28.44 16.86 -21.15
N PHE A 68 27.89 15.77 -20.61
CA PHE A 68 26.70 15.77 -19.79
C PHE A 68 26.92 16.58 -18.51
N MET A 69 28.06 16.42 -17.84
CA MET A 69 28.38 17.19 -16.63
C MET A 69 28.60 18.68 -16.95
N ALA A 70 29.29 19.01 -18.03
CA ALA A 70 29.52 20.41 -18.44
C ALA A 70 28.20 21.13 -18.76
N ASN A 71 27.28 20.45 -19.45
CA ASN A 71 26.01 21.00 -19.90
C ASN A 71 24.82 20.64 -19.01
N PHE A 72 25.07 20.16 -17.80
CA PHE A 72 24.02 19.64 -16.93
C PHE A 72 22.98 20.71 -16.59
N LYS A 73 23.42 21.94 -16.31
CA LYS A 73 22.53 23.07 -15.98
C LYS A 73 21.53 23.35 -17.11
N THR A 74 22.01 23.38 -18.35
CA THR A 74 21.16 23.59 -19.53
C THR A 74 20.21 22.43 -19.77
N LEU A 75 20.62 21.19 -19.51
CA LEU A 75 19.74 20.02 -19.67
C LEU A 75 18.57 20.04 -18.68
N VAL A 76 18.82 20.40 -17.42
CA VAL A 76 17.78 20.53 -16.40
C VAL A 76 16.79 21.65 -16.73
N ASP A 77 17.28 22.78 -17.27
CA ASP A 77 16.44 23.90 -17.69
C ASP A 77 15.51 23.52 -18.86
N VAL A 78 16.03 22.70 -19.78
CA VAL A 78 15.24 22.18 -20.92
C VAL A 78 14.17 21.19 -20.45
N ASP A 79 14.56 20.12 -19.74
CA ASP A 79 13.64 19.09 -19.29
C ASP A 79 14.16 18.37 -18.05
N SER A 80 13.68 18.80 -16.88
CA SER A 80 14.03 18.20 -15.59
C SER A 80 13.63 16.72 -15.47
N LYS A 81 12.54 16.28 -16.13
CA LYS A 81 12.05 14.89 -16.02
C LYS A 81 12.95 13.94 -16.79
N ARG A 82 13.17 14.22 -18.08
CA ARG A 82 14.04 13.37 -18.91
C ARG A 82 15.48 13.38 -18.42
N THR A 83 15.95 14.51 -17.89
CA THR A 83 17.27 14.60 -17.28
C THR A 83 17.36 13.69 -16.05
N ALA A 84 16.34 13.70 -15.18
CA ALA A 84 16.28 12.78 -14.04
C ALA A 84 16.27 11.31 -14.49
N ASP A 85 15.46 10.94 -15.49
CA ASP A 85 15.42 9.56 -16.02
C ASP A 85 16.80 9.07 -16.47
N VAL A 86 17.52 9.90 -17.23
CA VAL A 86 18.88 9.58 -17.70
C VAL A 86 19.85 9.38 -16.52
N VAL A 87 19.73 10.21 -15.48
CA VAL A 87 20.54 10.08 -14.27
C VAL A 87 20.20 8.82 -13.49
N ILE A 88 18.91 8.49 -13.34
CA ILE A 88 18.45 7.30 -12.62
C ILE A 88 18.94 6.03 -13.31
N GLU A 89 18.81 5.95 -14.64
CA GLU A 89 19.20 4.77 -15.42
C GLU A 89 20.72 4.56 -15.47
N ASN A 90 21.50 5.63 -15.65
CA ASN A 90 22.90 5.50 -16.09
C ASN A 90 23.93 6.12 -15.13
N TYR A 91 23.51 7.06 -14.29
CA TYR A 91 24.42 7.86 -13.46
C TYR A 91 23.97 7.94 -11.99
N SER A 92 23.25 6.94 -11.48
CA SER A 92 22.70 6.91 -10.12
C SER A 92 23.75 7.18 -9.03
N LYS A 93 24.99 6.72 -9.23
CA LYS A 93 26.13 6.96 -8.32
C LYS A 93 26.67 8.39 -8.35
N LEU A 94 26.42 9.15 -9.42
CA LEU A 94 26.89 10.53 -9.60
C LEU A 94 25.82 11.56 -9.21
N ALA A 95 24.64 11.13 -8.77
CA ALA A 95 23.53 12.01 -8.42
C ALA A 95 23.93 13.11 -7.41
N GLU A 96 24.75 12.77 -6.39
CA GLU A 96 25.25 13.74 -5.41
C GLU A 96 26.16 14.80 -6.05
N GLN A 97 27.07 14.40 -6.94
CA GLN A 97 27.96 15.32 -7.63
C GLN A 97 27.19 16.28 -8.55
N LEU A 98 26.13 15.78 -9.19
CA LEU A 98 25.23 16.58 -10.02
C LEU A 98 24.45 17.59 -9.17
N CYS A 99 24.05 17.22 -7.95
CA CYS A 99 23.44 18.15 -7.01
C CYS A 99 24.41 19.28 -6.64
N CYS A 100 25.69 18.98 -6.37
CA CYS A 100 26.71 19.99 -6.08
C CYS A 100 26.90 21.02 -7.22
N ILE A 101 26.80 20.58 -8.48
CA ILE A 101 26.88 21.49 -9.63
C ILE A 101 25.68 22.45 -9.67
N LEU A 102 24.51 21.98 -9.22
CA LEU A 102 23.28 22.76 -9.16
C LEU A 102 23.12 23.61 -7.89
N GLU A 103 23.96 23.46 -6.86
CA GLU A 103 23.87 24.24 -5.61
C GLU A 103 23.89 25.76 -5.86
N THR A 104 24.59 26.21 -6.91
CA THR A 104 24.58 27.63 -7.33
C THR A 104 23.22 28.18 -7.77
N ASP A 105 22.27 27.33 -8.20
CA ASP A 105 20.99 27.77 -8.74
C ASP A 105 19.82 27.02 -8.08
N SER A 106 19.21 27.69 -7.08
CA SER A 106 18.13 27.14 -6.25
C SER A 106 16.89 26.69 -7.06
N GLU A 107 16.61 27.30 -8.21
CA GLU A 107 15.43 26.96 -9.00
C GLU A 107 15.63 25.67 -9.80
N LEU A 108 16.77 25.54 -10.47
CA LEU A 108 17.13 24.32 -11.21
C LEU A 108 17.32 23.15 -10.26
N LEU A 109 17.95 23.38 -9.10
CA LEU A 109 18.10 22.37 -8.06
C LEU A 109 16.74 21.85 -7.59
N TYR A 110 15.77 22.74 -7.32
CA TYR A 110 14.42 22.33 -6.93
C TYR A 110 13.72 21.49 -8.02
N LYS A 111 13.75 21.95 -9.29
CA LYS A 111 13.14 21.23 -10.41
C LYS A 111 13.73 19.82 -10.55
N PHE A 112 15.05 19.69 -10.47
CA PHE A 112 15.74 18.41 -10.56
C PHE A 112 15.44 17.49 -9.37
N LEU A 113 15.60 17.99 -8.14
CA LEU A 113 15.37 17.21 -6.93
C LEU A 113 13.90 16.76 -6.81
N SER A 114 12.94 17.57 -7.25
CA SER A 114 11.53 17.19 -7.27
C SER A 114 11.24 15.95 -8.11
N GLN A 115 12.08 15.62 -9.09
CA GLN A 115 11.93 14.43 -9.92
C GLN A 115 12.67 13.22 -9.33
N ILE A 116 13.86 13.42 -8.77
CA ILE A 116 14.69 12.31 -8.27
C ILE A 116 14.20 11.81 -6.90
N ILE A 117 13.68 12.68 -6.05
CA ILE A 117 13.40 12.32 -4.65
C ILE A 117 12.32 11.25 -4.48
N TYR A 118 11.39 11.14 -5.43
CA TYR A 118 10.35 10.10 -5.41
C TYR A 118 10.83 8.77 -6.02
N THR A 119 12.13 8.65 -6.34
CA THR A 119 12.73 7.45 -6.93
C THR A 119 13.69 6.77 -5.97
N ASP A 120 14.07 5.52 -6.25
CA ASP A 120 14.92 4.69 -5.38
C ASP A 120 16.41 5.14 -5.33
N VAL A 121 16.73 6.34 -5.82
CA VAL A 121 18.10 6.86 -5.79
C VAL A 121 18.43 7.31 -4.38
N LYS A 122 19.48 6.71 -3.80
CA LYS A 122 20.01 7.10 -2.49
C LYS A 122 20.69 8.47 -2.60
N LEU A 123 20.03 9.48 -2.04
CA LEU A 123 20.60 10.83 -1.89
C LEU A 123 21.18 11.01 -0.49
N SER A 124 22.19 11.88 -0.39
CA SER A 124 22.75 12.28 0.90
C SER A 124 21.69 12.99 1.77
N PRO A 125 21.76 12.86 3.11
CA PRO A 125 20.82 13.55 4.01
C PRO A 125 20.90 15.08 3.86
N LYS A 126 22.09 15.63 3.53
CA LYS A 126 22.25 17.06 3.29
C LYS A 126 21.46 17.54 2.08
N THR A 127 21.41 16.73 1.02
CA THR A 127 20.68 17.04 -0.21
C THR A 127 19.17 16.97 0.02
N THR A 128 18.69 16.01 0.81
CA THR A 128 17.26 15.93 1.17
C THR A 128 16.85 17.07 2.10
N GLU A 129 17.71 17.46 3.04
CA GLU A 129 17.53 18.64 3.89
C GLU A 129 17.49 19.95 3.08
N GLU A 130 18.37 20.10 2.08
CA GLU A 130 18.33 21.27 1.19
C GLU A 130 17.06 21.29 0.34
N TYR A 131 16.63 20.13 -0.17
CA TYR A 131 15.34 20.03 -0.85
C TYR A 131 14.18 20.45 0.04
N LEU A 132 14.15 19.99 1.31
CA LEU A 132 13.12 20.39 2.27
C LEU A 132 13.08 21.91 2.43
N ARG A 133 14.25 22.56 2.50
CA ARG A 133 14.35 24.03 2.57
C ARG A 133 13.74 24.70 1.33
N LEU A 134 14.08 24.20 0.13
CA LEU A 134 13.54 24.71 -1.13
C LEU A 134 12.04 24.46 -1.25
N LEU A 135 11.56 23.30 -0.80
CA LEU A 135 10.16 22.90 -0.80
C LEU A 135 9.34 23.83 0.10
N CYS A 136 9.85 24.18 1.29
CA CYS A 136 9.21 25.16 2.17
C CYS A 136 9.07 26.54 1.51
N MET A 137 10.05 26.97 0.70
CA MET A 137 10.01 28.28 0.04
C MET A 137 9.11 28.31 -1.20
N LYS A 138 9.09 27.23 -1.98
CA LYS A 138 8.44 27.19 -3.30
C LYS A 138 7.05 26.57 -3.26
N ASN A 139 6.83 25.55 -2.42
CA ASN A 139 5.57 24.83 -2.34
C ASN A 139 5.25 24.33 -0.92
N PRO A 140 4.72 25.21 -0.05
CA PRO A 140 4.40 24.87 1.34
C PRO A 140 3.44 23.68 1.51
N SER A 141 2.47 23.50 0.61
CA SER A 141 1.45 22.45 0.75
C SER A 141 2.01 21.03 0.61
N ALA A 142 3.10 20.87 -0.15
CA ALA A 142 3.75 19.58 -0.38
C ALA A 142 4.75 19.19 0.74
N VAL A 143 5.03 20.08 1.70
CA VAL A 143 6.01 19.81 2.77
C VAL A 143 5.55 18.69 3.68
N TYR A 144 4.26 18.66 4.05
CA TYR A 144 3.71 17.61 4.91
C TYR A 144 3.80 16.22 4.28
N SER A 145 3.43 16.09 3.00
CA SER A 145 3.51 14.81 2.28
C SER A 145 4.95 14.34 2.12
N TYR A 146 5.90 15.26 1.93
CA TYR A 146 7.31 14.93 1.84
C TYR A 146 7.90 14.47 3.18
N VAL A 147 7.62 15.19 4.27
CA VAL A 147 8.12 14.85 5.61
C VAL A 147 7.62 13.48 6.08
N LYS A 148 6.39 13.10 5.71
CA LYS A 148 5.83 11.78 6.01
C LYS A 148 6.62 10.61 5.41
N LEU A 149 7.42 10.84 4.36
CA LEU A 149 8.27 9.81 3.74
C LEU A 149 9.51 9.45 4.59
N ASN A 150 9.79 10.17 5.69
CA ASN A 150 10.92 9.93 6.59
C ASN A 150 12.29 9.89 5.88
N LEU A 151 12.48 10.74 4.87
CA LEU A 151 13.71 10.82 4.06
C LEU A 151 14.79 11.75 4.65
N CYS A 152 14.44 12.50 5.70
CA CYS A 152 15.32 13.46 6.36
C CYS A 152 15.53 13.08 7.83
N ARG A 153 16.63 13.58 8.41
CA ARG A 153 16.85 13.48 9.85
C ARG A 153 15.84 14.35 10.59
N VAL A 154 15.18 13.80 11.60
CA VAL A 154 14.08 14.46 12.33
C VAL A 154 14.54 15.80 12.92
N GLU A 155 15.71 15.86 13.55
CA GLU A 155 16.23 17.07 14.21
C GLU A 155 16.45 18.25 13.25
N GLU A 156 17.09 18.01 12.11
CA GLU A 156 17.34 19.07 11.11
C GLU A 156 16.06 19.45 10.37
N ALA A 157 15.22 18.46 10.05
CA ALA A 157 13.91 18.72 9.44
C ALA A 157 13.03 19.60 10.34
N LEU A 158 13.09 19.40 11.66
CA LEU A 158 12.35 20.18 12.65
C LEU A 158 12.87 21.63 12.71
N LYS A 159 14.19 21.84 12.72
CA LYS A 159 14.79 23.19 12.64
C LYS A 159 14.36 23.94 11.37
N ILE A 160 14.39 23.26 10.22
CA ILE A 160 14.01 23.84 8.93
C ILE A 160 12.52 24.19 8.93
N THR A 161 11.65 23.24 9.26
CA THR A 161 10.19 23.44 9.23
C THR A 161 9.72 24.49 10.23
N GLN A 162 10.35 24.59 11.40
CA GLN A 162 10.09 25.66 12.37
C GLN A 162 10.48 27.04 11.83
N LYS A 163 11.64 27.14 11.15
CA LYS A 163 12.10 28.40 10.56
C LYS A 163 11.13 28.95 9.52
N TYR A 164 10.49 28.08 8.74
CA TYR A 164 9.49 28.45 7.72
C TYR A 164 8.04 28.42 8.25
N GLN A 165 7.83 28.20 9.55
CA GLN A 165 6.49 28.16 10.16
C GLN A 165 5.54 27.11 9.55
N MET A 166 6.08 25.95 9.16
CA MET A 166 5.30 24.84 8.60
C MET A 166 4.64 24.00 9.70
N HIS A 167 3.59 24.52 10.33
CA HIS A 167 3.01 24.00 11.57
C HIS A 167 2.61 22.51 11.52
N SER A 168 1.90 22.05 10.49
CA SER A 168 1.50 20.64 10.35
C SER A 168 2.70 19.69 10.27
N SER A 169 3.73 20.10 9.53
CA SER A 169 4.96 19.32 9.38
C SER A 169 5.79 19.31 10.66
N VAL A 170 5.84 20.42 11.39
CA VAL A 170 6.51 20.49 12.70
C VAL A 170 5.82 19.59 13.70
N ALA A 171 4.48 19.60 13.75
CA ALA A 171 3.72 18.72 14.65
C ALA A 171 4.00 17.24 14.35
N TRP A 172 3.98 16.83 13.09
CA TRP A 172 4.33 15.46 12.70
C TRP A 172 5.76 15.06 13.11
N LEU A 173 6.74 15.97 12.94
CA LEU A 173 8.11 15.70 13.35
C LEU A 173 8.24 15.59 14.88
N LEU A 174 7.50 16.42 15.63
CA LEU A 174 7.46 16.36 17.09
C LEU A 174 6.86 15.05 17.59
N GLU A 175 5.80 14.55 16.93
CA GLU A 175 5.24 13.22 17.20
C GLU A 175 6.27 12.11 17.00
N GLN A 176 7.05 12.16 15.92
CA GLN A 176 8.11 11.18 15.66
C GLN A 176 9.25 11.25 16.69
N SER A 177 9.52 12.43 17.28
CA SER A 177 10.45 12.56 18.40
C SER A 177 9.86 12.15 19.76
N GLY A 178 8.56 11.89 19.84
CA GLY A 178 7.85 11.53 21.08
C GLY A 178 7.29 12.71 21.88
N ASP A 179 7.43 13.94 21.38
CA ASP A 179 7.00 15.17 22.06
C ASP A 179 5.56 15.55 21.66
N PHE A 180 4.59 14.71 22.02
CA PHE A 180 3.18 14.90 21.66
C PHE A 180 2.55 16.16 22.29
N GLU A 181 2.95 16.53 23.52
CA GLU A 181 2.44 17.73 24.20
C GLU A 181 2.82 19.01 23.44
N GLN A 182 4.06 19.09 22.94
CA GLN A 182 4.52 20.24 22.17
C GLN A 182 3.85 20.29 20.80
N ALA A 183 3.67 19.14 20.15
CA ALA A 183 2.94 19.03 18.89
C ALA A 183 1.50 19.54 19.02
N LEU A 184 0.79 19.08 20.06
CA LEU A 184 -0.58 19.46 20.36
C LEU A 184 -0.69 20.97 20.63
N ASN A 185 0.14 21.51 21.52
CA ASN A 185 0.13 22.93 21.87
C ASN A 185 0.43 23.82 20.66
N LEU A 186 1.31 23.39 19.75
CA LEU A 186 1.59 24.10 18.52
C LEU A 186 0.35 24.16 17.60
N LEU A 187 -0.33 23.03 17.41
CA LEU A 187 -1.51 22.96 16.55
C LEU A 187 -2.70 23.76 17.12
N LEU A 188 -2.90 23.69 18.44
CA LEU A 188 -3.95 24.45 19.12
C LEU A 188 -3.74 25.96 19.03
N ARG A 189 -2.50 26.45 19.14
CA ARG A 189 -2.16 27.87 18.96
C ARG A 189 -2.49 28.40 17.57
N HIS A 190 -2.40 27.54 16.54
CA HIS A 190 -2.70 27.88 15.15
C HIS A 190 -4.11 27.47 14.71
N ASN A 191 -4.97 27.08 15.65
CA ASN A 191 -6.36 26.68 15.41
C ASN A 191 -6.51 25.51 14.41
N MET A 192 -5.56 24.57 14.42
CA MET A 192 -5.55 23.39 13.55
C MET A 192 -6.14 22.18 14.27
N ILE A 193 -7.46 22.20 14.49
CA ILE A 193 -8.13 21.26 15.40
C ILE A 193 -8.15 19.83 14.84
N ASP A 194 -8.42 19.63 13.55
CA ASP A 194 -8.43 18.30 12.93
C ASP A 194 -7.07 17.60 13.06
N SER A 195 -5.99 18.34 12.79
CA SER A 195 -4.63 17.83 12.98
C SER A 195 -4.34 17.57 14.46
N ALA A 196 -4.82 18.40 15.38
CA ALA A 196 -4.65 18.21 16.82
C ALA A 196 -5.36 16.95 17.32
N LEU A 197 -6.57 16.68 16.82
CA LEU A 197 -7.30 15.43 17.09
C LEU A 197 -6.53 14.21 16.56
N GLU A 198 -6.00 14.28 15.34
CA GLU A 198 -5.15 13.22 14.81
C GLU A 198 -3.93 12.94 15.71
N VAL A 199 -3.29 13.98 16.26
CA VAL A 199 -2.17 13.81 17.20
C VAL A 199 -2.62 13.10 18.47
N CYS A 200 -3.78 13.44 19.04
CA CYS A 200 -4.29 12.78 20.24
C CYS A 200 -4.64 11.31 19.98
N ILE A 201 -5.21 10.99 18.81
CA ILE A 201 -5.52 9.62 18.40
C ILE A 201 -4.22 8.83 18.21
N ARG A 202 -3.26 9.34 17.42
CA ARG A 202 -1.96 8.67 17.19
C ARG A 202 -1.15 8.53 18.48
N GLY A 203 -1.14 9.56 19.31
CA GLY A 203 -0.46 9.56 20.60
C GLY A 203 -1.01 8.47 21.53
N SER A 204 -2.32 8.22 21.51
CA SER A 204 -2.94 7.21 22.37
C SER A 204 -2.49 5.77 22.09
N GLU A 205 -1.95 5.49 20.90
CA GLU A 205 -1.38 4.17 20.56
C GLU A 205 0.02 3.97 21.15
N HIS A 206 0.72 5.07 21.44
CA HIS A 206 2.13 5.07 21.83
C HIS A 206 2.38 5.49 23.29
N LEU A 207 1.40 6.12 23.93
CA LEU A 207 1.52 6.71 25.27
C LEU A 207 0.78 5.90 26.33
N ASP A 208 1.23 6.04 27.58
CA ASP A 208 0.56 5.46 28.74
C ASP A 208 -0.82 6.10 28.97
N ALA A 209 -1.74 5.36 29.59
CA ALA A 209 -3.12 5.82 29.83
C ALA A 209 -3.21 7.19 30.54
N LYS A 210 -2.24 7.52 31.41
CA LYS A 210 -2.18 8.82 32.12
C LYS A 210 -1.72 9.97 31.21
N GLU A 211 -0.79 9.72 30.31
CA GLU A 211 -0.25 10.72 29.39
C GLU A 211 -1.27 11.01 28.28
N THR A 212 -1.91 9.96 27.76
CA THR A 212 -3.10 10.06 26.90
C THR A 212 -4.20 10.86 27.61
N GLN A 213 -4.45 10.52 28.89
CA GLN A 213 -5.13 11.33 29.92
C GLN A 213 -4.97 12.84 29.70
N LYS A 214 -3.72 13.25 29.92
CA LYS A 214 -3.28 14.64 29.92
C LYS A 214 -3.40 15.32 28.54
N LEU A 215 -3.10 14.61 27.46
CA LEU A 215 -3.23 15.18 26.10
C LEU A 215 -4.68 15.48 25.74
N TRP A 216 -5.59 14.54 25.98
CA TRP A 216 -7.02 14.76 25.73
C TRP A 216 -7.60 15.86 26.62
N LEU A 217 -7.11 15.99 27.86
CA LEU A 217 -7.40 17.12 28.75
C LEU A 217 -7.00 18.47 28.15
N GLU A 218 -5.77 18.57 27.65
CA GLU A 218 -5.24 19.81 27.07
C GLU A 218 -6.05 20.22 25.82
N LEU A 219 -6.45 19.26 25.00
CA LEU A 219 -7.30 19.49 23.83
C LEU A 219 -8.71 19.95 24.24
N LEU A 220 -9.34 19.30 25.23
CA LEU A 220 -10.68 19.63 25.73
C LEU A 220 -10.77 21.00 26.41
N LYS A 221 -9.72 21.39 27.14
CA LYS A 221 -9.66 22.68 27.84
C LYS A 221 -9.50 23.87 26.89
N HIS A 222 -9.12 23.63 25.63
CA HIS A 222 -8.85 24.70 24.69
C HIS A 222 -10.17 25.27 24.12
N PRO A 223 -10.46 26.58 24.30
CA PRO A 223 -11.77 27.18 23.99
C PRO A 223 -12.12 27.09 22.50
N THR A 224 -11.11 27.11 21.63
CA THR A 224 -11.26 27.00 20.17
C THR A 224 -11.83 25.66 19.72
N VAL A 225 -11.65 24.60 20.50
CA VAL A 225 -12.14 23.26 20.17
C VAL A 225 -13.64 23.16 20.47
N VAL A 226 -14.08 23.77 21.57
CA VAL A 226 -15.49 23.83 21.99
C VAL A 226 -16.35 24.66 21.02
N GLU A 227 -15.75 25.65 20.35
CA GLU A 227 -16.45 26.51 19.37
C GLU A 227 -16.64 25.84 18.00
N ASN A 228 -15.71 24.97 17.58
CA ASN A 228 -15.68 24.42 16.21
C ASN A 228 -16.15 22.96 16.11
N ILE A 229 -15.99 22.16 17.17
CA ILE A 229 -16.34 20.74 17.17
C ILE A 229 -17.33 20.46 18.28
N SER A 230 -18.39 19.72 17.97
CA SER A 230 -19.34 19.32 19.00
C SER A 230 -18.62 18.47 20.05
N MET A 231 -18.83 18.76 21.33
CA MET A 231 -18.27 17.93 22.42
C MET A 231 -18.62 16.45 22.27
N ARG A 232 -19.74 16.13 21.58
CA ARG A 232 -20.14 14.77 21.21
C ARG A 232 -19.12 14.05 20.35
N GLU A 233 -18.70 14.69 19.28
CA GLU A 233 -17.77 14.12 18.31
C GLU A 233 -16.38 13.94 18.93
N LEU A 234 -15.97 14.88 19.78
CA LEU A 234 -14.71 14.81 20.49
C LEU A 234 -14.72 13.68 21.53
N LEU A 235 -15.78 13.55 22.34
CA LEU A 235 -15.91 12.45 23.29
C LEU A 235 -16.00 11.09 22.58
N HIS A 236 -16.68 11.01 21.44
CA HIS A 236 -16.73 9.78 20.64
C HIS A 236 -15.34 9.39 20.10
N SER A 237 -14.52 10.35 19.69
CA SER A 237 -13.14 10.07 19.26
C SER A 237 -12.21 9.72 20.44
N ALA A 238 -12.46 10.24 21.64
CA ALA A 238 -11.69 9.91 22.84
C ALA A 238 -12.09 8.58 23.51
N ALA A 239 -13.35 8.15 23.37
CA ALA A 239 -13.91 6.99 24.07
C ALA A 239 -13.16 5.65 23.88
N PRO A 240 -12.60 5.33 22.70
CA PRO A 240 -11.82 4.11 22.52
C PRO A 240 -10.49 4.12 23.27
N HIS A 241 -9.98 5.31 23.59
CA HIS A 241 -8.61 5.52 24.02
C HIS A 241 -8.48 5.97 25.48
N VAL A 242 -9.55 6.49 26.07
CA VAL A 242 -9.58 6.98 27.46
C VAL A 242 -10.65 6.23 28.27
N PRO A 243 -10.33 5.69 29.46
CA PRO A 243 -11.30 5.05 30.34
C PRO A 243 -12.52 5.95 30.65
N PRO A 244 -13.74 5.40 30.69
CA PRO A 244 -14.96 6.17 30.98
C PRO A 244 -14.91 6.94 32.31
N ALA A 245 -14.30 6.35 33.33
CA ALA A 245 -14.14 6.99 34.64
C ALA A 245 -13.27 8.26 34.56
N GLN A 246 -12.23 8.23 33.72
CA GLN A 246 -11.37 9.38 33.49
C GLN A 246 -12.07 10.41 32.63
N LEU A 247 -12.78 10.00 31.57
CA LEU A 247 -13.65 10.88 30.76
C LEU A 247 -14.66 11.64 31.61
N LEU A 248 -15.22 11.03 32.66
CA LEU A 248 -16.12 11.71 33.59
C LEU A 248 -15.40 12.81 34.40
N GLU A 249 -14.15 12.59 34.83
CA GLU A 249 -13.32 13.64 35.46
C GLU A 249 -12.93 14.76 34.47
N LEU A 250 -12.73 14.43 33.18
CA LEU A 250 -12.49 15.41 32.11
C LEU A 250 -13.66 16.38 31.93
N VAL A 251 -14.86 15.86 32.17
CA VAL A 251 -16.14 16.52 31.92
C VAL A 251 -16.62 17.32 33.14
N THR A 252 -16.22 16.97 34.36
CA THR A 252 -16.64 17.69 35.58
C THR A 252 -16.23 19.17 35.62
N ASP A 253 -15.16 19.55 34.91
CA ASP A 253 -14.71 20.95 34.82
C ASP A 253 -15.43 21.75 33.71
N ALA A 254 -16.10 21.09 32.76
CA ALA A 254 -16.81 21.71 31.65
C ALA A 254 -18.34 21.56 31.85
N ASN A 255 -19.02 22.62 32.29
CA ASN A 255 -20.49 22.79 32.32
C ASN A 255 -21.34 21.50 32.22
N LEU A 256 -21.66 20.91 33.38
CA LEU A 256 -22.35 19.61 33.59
C LEU A 256 -23.69 19.37 32.86
N GLY A 257 -24.34 20.39 32.29
CA GLY A 257 -25.69 20.28 31.73
C GLY A 257 -25.74 19.49 30.42
N ASP A 258 -24.98 19.93 29.42
CA ASP A 258 -25.05 19.37 28.06
C ASP A 258 -24.28 18.05 27.94
N ILE A 259 -23.25 17.86 28.77
CA ILE A 259 -22.36 16.72 28.68
C ILE A 259 -22.92 15.48 29.36
N LYS A 260 -23.78 15.62 30.39
CA LYS A 260 -24.47 14.48 30.99
C LYS A 260 -25.37 13.75 29.99
N VAL A 261 -26.19 14.51 29.26
CA VAL A 261 -27.08 13.97 28.22
C VAL A 261 -26.27 13.28 27.13
N LEU A 262 -25.09 13.82 26.84
CA LEU A 262 -24.19 13.28 25.84
C LEU A 262 -23.52 11.97 26.25
N VAL A 263 -22.97 11.90 27.46
CA VAL A 263 -22.37 10.65 27.99
C VAL A 263 -23.43 9.58 28.16
N GLU A 264 -24.63 9.95 28.61
CA GLU A 264 -25.78 9.04 28.70
C GLU A 264 -26.18 8.51 27.31
N GLY A 265 -26.18 9.37 26.29
CA GLY A 265 -26.36 8.97 24.89
C GLY A 265 -25.30 7.99 24.41
N MET A 266 -24.01 8.29 24.63
CA MET A 266 -22.91 7.41 24.23
C MET A 266 -22.94 6.06 24.94
N LEU A 267 -23.26 6.02 26.24
CA LEU A 267 -23.42 4.77 26.97
C LEU A 267 -24.60 3.95 26.44
N SER A 268 -25.69 4.60 26.05
CA SER A 268 -26.83 3.91 25.41
C SER A 268 -26.49 3.37 24.02
N ASP A 269 -25.70 4.12 23.23
CA ASP A 269 -25.21 3.70 21.92
C ASP A 269 -24.28 2.47 22.08
N CYS A 270 -23.35 2.50 23.05
CA CYS A 270 -22.51 1.35 23.38
C CYS A 270 -23.32 0.12 23.86
N GLU A 271 -24.35 0.32 24.68
CA GLU A 271 -25.24 -0.76 25.09
C GLU A 271 -25.94 -1.40 23.87
N HIS A 272 -26.42 -0.56 22.96
CA HIS A 272 -27.02 -1.02 21.70
C HIS A 272 -26.04 -1.82 20.85
N ASP A 273 -24.80 -1.34 20.69
CA ASP A 273 -23.76 -2.03 19.91
C ASP A 273 -23.39 -3.38 20.52
N ILE A 274 -23.29 -3.46 21.85
CA ILE A 274 -23.05 -4.73 22.56
C ILE A 274 -24.21 -5.70 22.33
N GLN A 275 -25.47 -5.24 22.38
CA GLN A 275 -26.64 -6.07 22.11
C GLN A 275 -26.67 -6.55 20.65
N LEU A 276 -26.32 -5.68 19.70
CA LEU A 276 -26.21 -6.01 18.29
C LEU A 276 -25.14 -7.09 18.06
N LEU A 277 -23.93 -6.89 18.61
CA LEU A 277 -22.82 -7.84 18.49
C LEU A 277 -23.16 -9.21 19.11
N ASN A 278 -23.78 -9.22 20.28
CA ASN A 278 -24.23 -10.47 20.90
C ASN A 278 -25.28 -11.19 20.05
N SER A 279 -26.17 -10.44 19.39
CA SER A 279 -27.19 -11.00 18.50
C SER A 279 -26.58 -11.56 17.22
N THR A 280 -25.61 -10.87 16.61
CA THR A 280 -24.90 -11.37 15.43
C THR A 280 -24.07 -12.61 15.75
N PHE A 281 -23.41 -12.65 16.92
CA PHE A 281 -22.66 -13.83 17.35
C PHE A 281 -23.57 -15.05 17.57
N LYS A 282 -24.78 -14.85 18.13
CA LYS A 282 -25.79 -15.91 18.25
C LYS A 282 -26.22 -16.42 16.88
N ILE A 283 -26.51 -15.53 15.92
CA ILE A 283 -26.88 -15.91 14.55
C ILE A 283 -25.75 -16.71 13.90
N LEU A 284 -24.51 -16.23 13.99
CA LEU A 284 -23.36 -16.92 13.41
C LEU A 284 -23.10 -18.29 14.06
N SER A 285 -23.31 -18.41 15.37
CA SER A 285 -23.25 -19.70 16.08
C SER A 285 -24.33 -20.66 15.61
N CYS A 286 -25.55 -20.17 15.38
CA CYS A 286 -26.64 -20.97 14.82
C CYS A 286 -26.34 -21.42 13.38
N ASP A 287 -25.82 -20.54 12.53
CA ASP A 287 -25.46 -20.84 11.14
C ASP A 287 -24.33 -21.88 11.08
N LEU A 288 -23.32 -21.75 11.95
CA LEU A 288 -22.25 -22.74 12.05
C LEU A 288 -22.77 -24.11 12.48
N HIS A 289 -23.64 -24.15 13.50
CA HIS A 289 -24.26 -25.40 13.94
C HIS A 289 -25.13 -26.02 12.85
N HIS A 290 -25.90 -25.21 12.13
CA HIS A 290 -26.73 -25.66 11.02
C HIS A 290 -25.90 -26.18 9.84
N GLY A 291 -24.82 -25.47 9.48
CA GLY A 291 -23.86 -25.92 8.48
C GLY A 291 -23.25 -27.26 8.85
N LEU A 292 -22.76 -27.40 10.08
CA LEU A 292 -22.21 -28.67 10.58
C LEU A 292 -23.27 -29.79 10.55
N ALA A 293 -24.49 -29.52 10.99
CA ALA A 293 -25.59 -30.49 10.97
C ALA A 293 -25.94 -30.92 9.53
N LYS A 294 -25.98 -29.98 8.57
CA LYS A 294 -26.15 -30.25 7.14
C LYS A 294 -25.02 -31.11 6.59
N PHE A 295 -23.75 -30.77 6.87
CA PHE A 295 -22.60 -31.56 6.43
C PHE A 295 -22.63 -32.97 6.99
N LEU A 296 -22.89 -33.14 8.29
CA LEU A 296 -23.02 -34.45 8.92
C LEU A 296 -24.19 -35.25 8.36
N CYS A 297 -25.32 -34.61 8.07
CA CYS A 297 -26.46 -35.26 7.43
C CYS A 297 -26.12 -35.71 6.00
N TYR A 298 -25.48 -34.85 5.20
CA TYR A 298 -25.10 -35.16 3.83
C TYR A 298 -24.08 -36.30 3.76
N HIS A 299 -23.03 -36.24 4.57
CA HIS A 299 -22.01 -37.30 4.65
C HIS A 299 -22.49 -38.57 5.39
N GLY A 300 -23.53 -38.46 6.21
CA GLY A 300 -24.19 -39.58 6.86
C GLY A 300 -25.19 -40.33 5.97
N LYS A 301 -25.49 -39.82 4.77
CA LYS A 301 -26.32 -40.54 3.79
C LYS A 301 -25.53 -41.69 3.19
N GLY A 302 -26.19 -42.83 3.01
CA GLY A 302 -25.61 -43.96 2.28
C GLY A 302 -25.39 -43.59 0.82
N ILE A 303 -24.30 -44.11 0.23
CA ILE A 303 -24.03 -43.98 -1.20
C ILE A 303 -24.87 -45.03 -1.93
N SER A 304 -25.69 -44.60 -2.88
CA SER A 304 -26.41 -45.52 -3.77
C SER A 304 -25.48 -45.99 -4.88
N VAL A 305 -25.42 -47.30 -5.09
CA VAL A 305 -24.65 -47.91 -6.18
C VAL A 305 -25.52 -47.93 -7.44
N GLN A 306 -24.99 -47.48 -8.58
CA GLN A 306 -25.75 -47.37 -9.83
C GLN A 306 -26.08 -48.74 -10.44
N THR A 307 -25.19 -49.72 -10.29
CA THR A 307 -25.33 -51.07 -10.86
C THR A 307 -24.79 -52.12 -9.90
N LEU A 308 -25.47 -53.26 -9.76
CA LEU A 308 -25.01 -54.38 -8.91
C LEU A 308 -23.94 -55.27 -9.59
N ASN A 309 -23.29 -54.76 -10.63
CA ASN A 309 -22.25 -55.43 -11.40
C ASN A 309 -20.95 -54.64 -11.28
N CYS A 310 -19.82 -55.34 -11.30
CA CYS A 310 -18.50 -54.72 -11.29
C CYS A 310 -18.26 -53.97 -12.60
N ASN A 311 -17.99 -52.65 -12.55
CA ASN A 311 -17.80 -51.85 -13.76
C ASN A 311 -16.52 -52.19 -14.56
N LEU A 312 -15.61 -53.03 -14.03
CA LEU A 312 -14.41 -53.50 -14.75
C LEU A 312 -14.60 -54.87 -15.42
N CYS A 313 -15.12 -55.86 -14.69
CA CYS A 313 -15.29 -57.22 -15.21
C CYS A 313 -16.73 -57.57 -15.62
N GLN A 314 -17.68 -56.67 -15.38
CA GLN A 314 -19.11 -56.77 -15.69
C GLN A 314 -19.86 -57.95 -15.01
N LYS A 315 -19.19 -58.69 -14.11
CA LYS A 315 -19.81 -59.75 -13.30
C LYS A 315 -20.58 -59.19 -12.10
N THR A 316 -21.61 -59.89 -11.66
CA THR A 316 -22.44 -59.54 -10.49
C THR A 316 -21.61 -59.47 -9.22
N LEU A 317 -21.78 -58.40 -8.43
CA LEU A 317 -21.04 -58.17 -7.19
C LEU A 317 -21.44 -59.13 -6.06
N SER A 318 -22.66 -59.68 -6.14
CA SER A 318 -23.21 -60.64 -5.20
C SER A 318 -23.12 -62.05 -5.75
N ASN A 319 -21.91 -62.60 -5.87
CA ASN A 319 -21.76 -63.99 -6.29
C ASN A 319 -21.82 -64.92 -5.07
N ARG A 320 -23.03 -65.26 -4.61
CA ARG A 320 -23.29 -66.14 -3.44
C ARG A 320 -22.87 -67.61 -3.64
N LEU A 321 -22.31 -67.98 -4.78
CA LEU A 321 -22.10 -69.37 -5.15
C LEU A 321 -20.74 -69.95 -4.74
N ASP A 322 -19.80 -69.11 -4.31
CA ASP A 322 -18.53 -69.56 -3.74
C ASP A 322 -18.39 -69.02 -2.31
N ASN A 323 -18.06 -69.88 -1.35
CA ASN A 323 -17.86 -69.58 0.08
C ASN A 323 -16.64 -68.66 0.38
N LYS A 324 -16.34 -67.70 -0.50
CA LYS A 324 -15.30 -66.68 -0.31
C LYS A 324 -15.99 -65.32 -0.24
N GLU A 325 -15.86 -64.64 0.88
CA GLU A 325 -16.31 -63.25 1.05
C GLU A 325 -15.51 -62.34 0.11
N GLU A 326 -15.99 -62.13 -1.12
CA GLU A 326 -15.40 -61.16 -2.03
C GLU A 326 -15.67 -59.74 -1.52
N LYS A 327 -14.61 -59.03 -1.12
CA LYS A 327 -14.71 -57.65 -0.67
C LYS A 327 -15.04 -56.76 -1.88
N ILE A 328 -16.03 -55.88 -1.72
CA ILE A 328 -16.46 -54.94 -2.74
C ILE A 328 -15.95 -53.54 -2.35
N ALA A 329 -15.42 -52.82 -3.32
CA ALA A 329 -15.06 -51.41 -3.16
C ALA A 329 -16.04 -50.53 -3.94
N VAL A 330 -16.54 -49.47 -3.29
CA VAL A 330 -17.52 -48.53 -3.84
C VAL A 330 -16.95 -47.12 -3.73
N TRP A 331 -17.01 -46.35 -4.83
CA TRP A 331 -16.59 -44.95 -4.87
C TRP A 331 -17.78 -44.02 -4.60
N GLY A 332 -17.49 -42.80 -4.13
CA GLY A 332 -18.50 -41.76 -3.90
C GLY A 332 -19.31 -41.34 -5.14
N CYS A 333 -18.85 -41.69 -6.34
CA CYS A 333 -19.57 -41.53 -7.60
C CYS A 333 -20.64 -42.61 -7.87
N GLY A 334 -20.77 -43.61 -7.00
CA GLY A 334 -21.75 -44.71 -7.12
C GLY A 334 -21.30 -45.89 -7.99
N HIS A 335 -20.05 -45.89 -8.48
CA HIS A 335 -19.45 -47.03 -9.18
C HIS A 335 -18.87 -48.05 -8.19
N SER A 336 -18.97 -49.32 -8.56
CA SER A 336 -18.65 -50.46 -7.69
C SER A 336 -17.83 -51.51 -8.42
N PHE A 337 -16.89 -52.12 -7.69
CA PHE A 337 -15.94 -53.07 -8.27
C PHE A 337 -15.53 -54.11 -7.22
N HIS A 338 -15.09 -55.30 -7.66
CA HIS A 338 -14.42 -56.24 -6.76
C HIS A 338 -13.06 -55.69 -6.35
N THR A 339 -12.66 -55.85 -5.08
CA THR A 339 -11.33 -55.39 -4.63
C THR A 339 -10.20 -56.02 -5.43
N ALA A 340 -10.36 -57.28 -5.87
CA ALA A 340 -9.40 -57.97 -6.72
C ALA A 340 -9.25 -57.32 -8.12
N CYS A 341 -10.31 -56.73 -8.67
CA CYS A 341 -10.27 -56.07 -9.97
C CYS A 341 -9.54 -54.72 -9.91
N ILE A 342 -9.52 -54.06 -8.76
CA ILE A 342 -8.89 -52.73 -8.58
C ILE A 342 -7.44 -52.82 -8.13
N ALA A 343 -7.05 -53.87 -7.40
CA ALA A 343 -5.69 -54.04 -6.89
C ALA A 343 -4.60 -53.98 -7.99
N LEU A 344 -5.00 -54.10 -9.26
CA LEU A 344 -4.13 -54.01 -10.44
C LEU A 344 -3.97 -52.57 -11.00
N LEU A 345 -4.74 -51.59 -10.52
CA LEU A 345 -4.90 -50.25 -11.10
C LEU A 345 -4.62 -49.12 -10.08
N ASP A 346 -3.79 -49.39 -9.07
CA ASP A 346 -3.63 -48.67 -7.80
C ASP A 346 -3.30 -47.16 -7.90
N ASP A 347 -4.29 -46.33 -8.24
CA ASP A 347 -4.11 -44.92 -8.54
C ASP A 347 -5.08 -44.00 -7.76
N GLY A 348 -5.76 -44.54 -6.74
CA GLY A 348 -6.64 -43.79 -5.82
C GLY A 348 -7.87 -43.09 -6.45
N ARG A 349 -8.08 -43.27 -7.76
CA ARG A 349 -9.13 -42.64 -8.57
C ARG A 349 -10.11 -43.68 -9.08
N CYS A 350 -11.37 -43.29 -9.27
CA CYS A 350 -12.36 -44.17 -9.85
C CYS A 350 -11.94 -44.55 -11.29
N PRO A 351 -11.80 -45.84 -11.65
CA PRO A 351 -11.38 -46.24 -12.99
C PRO A 351 -12.33 -45.78 -14.11
N ASN A 352 -13.62 -45.57 -13.79
CA ASN A 352 -14.64 -45.22 -14.78
C ASN A 352 -14.80 -43.71 -14.99
N CYS A 353 -14.77 -42.91 -13.92
CA CYS A 353 -15.03 -41.46 -13.99
C CYS A 353 -13.86 -40.59 -13.51
N LYS A 354 -12.72 -41.20 -13.14
CA LYS A 354 -11.50 -40.55 -12.66
C LYS A 354 -11.65 -39.65 -11.43
N THR A 355 -12.80 -39.68 -10.75
CA THR A 355 -13.03 -38.96 -9.50
C THR A 355 -12.08 -39.50 -8.42
N SER A 356 -11.30 -38.61 -7.80
CA SER A 356 -10.39 -38.95 -6.70
C SER A 356 -11.16 -39.46 -5.49
N ALA A 357 -10.73 -40.59 -4.93
CA ALA A 357 -11.29 -41.12 -3.71
C ALA A 357 -10.48 -40.66 -2.50
N THR A 358 -11.18 -40.21 -1.46
CA THR A 358 -10.65 -40.18 -0.09
C THR A 358 -11.09 -41.45 0.62
N HIS A 359 -10.13 -42.22 1.12
CA HIS A 359 -10.42 -43.41 1.92
C HIS A 359 -11.21 -43.01 3.19
N SER A 360 -12.46 -43.44 3.28
CA SER A 360 -13.21 -43.36 4.53
C SER A 360 -12.61 -44.37 5.49
N SER A 361 -11.81 -43.92 6.48
CA SER A 361 -11.37 -44.79 7.56
C SER A 361 -12.59 -45.42 8.23
N ASN A 362 -12.50 -46.70 8.62
CA ASN A 362 -13.54 -47.41 9.38
C ASN A 362 -13.75 -46.76 10.75
N GLN A 363 -14.44 -45.62 10.79
CA GLN A 363 -14.96 -45.06 12.01
C GLN A 363 -16.28 -45.77 12.31
N LYS A 364 -16.46 -46.18 13.58
CA LYS A 364 -17.73 -46.74 14.07
C LYS A 364 -18.89 -45.90 13.53
N PRO A 365 -20.00 -46.51 13.09
CA PRO A 365 -21.12 -45.75 12.55
C PRO A 365 -21.47 -44.67 13.57
N PRO A 366 -21.49 -43.38 13.18
CA PRO A 366 -21.91 -42.33 14.09
C PRO A 366 -23.31 -42.72 14.59
N ARG A 367 -23.52 -42.73 15.91
CA ARG A 367 -24.86 -42.92 16.48
C ARG A 367 -25.77 -41.96 15.73
N ARG A 368 -26.83 -42.48 15.09
CA ARG A 368 -27.86 -41.64 14.48
C ARG A 368 -28.44 -40.77 15.58
N ILE A 369 -27.93 -39.56 15.74
CA ILE A 369 -28.60 -38.52 16.51
C ILE A 369 -29.75 -38.12 15.61
N ARG A 370 -30.93 -38.69 15.88
CA ARG A 370 -32.17 -38.22 15.28
C ARG A 370 -32.33 -36.79 15.81
N TYR A 371 -32.01 -35.80 14.97
CA TYR A 371 -32.38 -34.43 15.27
C TYR A 371 -33.90 -34.40 15.19
N GLU A 372 -34.57 -34.60 16.32
CA GLU A 372 -35.96 -34.23 16.47
C GLU A 372 -35.99 -32.72 16.37
N SER A 373 -36.31 -32.22 15.17
CA SER A 373 -36.81 -30.87 15.02
C SER A 373 -38.03 -30.78 15.92
N LYS A 374 -37.85 -30.28 17.16
CA LYS A 374 -38.97 -29.81 17.95
C LYS A 374 -39.73 -28.85 17.04
N SER A 375 -40.98 -29.21 16.84
CA SER A 375 -41.97 -28.58 16.00
C SER A 375 -42.35 -27.21 16.54
N ASP A 376 -41.40 -26.30 16.65
CA ASP A 376 -41.65 -24.88 16.87
C ASP A 376 -41.01 -24.13 15.71
N SER A 377 -41.77 -24.05 14.62
CA SER A 377 -41.86 -22.90 13.71
C SER A 377 -40.58 -22.07 13.43
N ILE A 378 -39.39 -22.66 13.40
CA ILE A 378 -38.23 -22.05 12.78
C ILE A 378 -38.48 -22.17 11.28
N ARG A 379 -39.05 -21.11 10.70
CA ARG A 379 -39.08 -20.90 9.25
C ARG A 379 -37.66 -21.13 8.75
N LEU A 380 -37.44 -22.31 8.16
CA LEU A 380 -36.23 -22.62 7.42
C LEU A 380 -36.01 -21.46 6.46
N ARG A 381 -34.94 -20.68 6.66
CA ARG A 381 -34.54 -19.67 5.70
C ARG A 381 -34.26 -20.44 4.40
N PRO A 382 -34.94 -20.12 3.28
CA PRO A 382 -34.68 -20.78 2.02
C PRO A 382 -33.19 -20.70 1.71
N ASP A 383 -32.60 -21.80 1.25
CA ASP A 383 -31.21 -21.85 0.79
C ASP A 383 -31.05 -20.81 -0.31
N LEU A 384 -30.37 -19.69 -0.01
CA LEU A 384 -29.93 -18.67 -0.97
C LEU A 384 -28.55 -19.03 -1.56
N GLU A 385 -28.17 -20.31 -1.56
CA GLU A 385 -27.02 -20.78 -2.32
C GLU A 385 -27.38 -20.73 -3.81
N GLY A 386 -27.05 -19.62 -4.49
CA GLY A 386 -26.98 -19.56 -5.95
C GLY A 386 -27.83 -18.51 -6.67
N HIS A 387 -28.37 -17.49 -6.00
CA HIS A 387 -28.95 -16.32 -6.67
C HIS A 387 -28.37 -15.02 -6.13
N PHE A 388 -27.15 -14.73 -6.58
CA PHE A 388 -26.67 -13.38 -6.85
C PHE A 388 -26.05 -13.37 -8.25
#